data_AF-A0A8D8YR75-F1
#
_entry.id   AF-A0A8D8YR75-F1
#
_cell.length_a   1.000
_cell.length_b   1.000
_cell.length_c   1.000
_cell.angle_alpha   90.00
_cell.angle_beta   90.00
_cell.angle_gamma   90.00
#
_symmetry.space_group_name_H-M   'P 1'
#
loop_
_entity.id
_entity.type
_entity.pdbx_description
1 polymer ?
#
loop_
_entity_poly.entity_id
_entity_poly.type
_entity_poly.pdbx_seq_one_letter_code
_entity_poly.pdbx_strand_id
1 'polypeptide(L)'
;MAFSFPFIILGLFLLLLVHFTHQWNVGRCPTKHYVLSFRPHKWHGSWYEYMRKEAPVWESYSKCNLFNFGEQNSNLLSISFPLSKTKLNVTIETESISGNERDAHYNWKFKFPLFTSEREVYILSTNYYDYALVWSCESYFFFNYQLSWILTREKVPERPWVLKAIQKSLDLADLDAKDFEKVSHDNCNEQ
;
A
#
# COMPACT_ATOMS: atom_id res chain seq x y z
N MET A 1 39.39 -28.54 1.81
CA MET A 1 39.29 -27.39 2.73
C MET A 1 38.03 -27.58 3.57
N ALA A 2 38.17 -28.04 4.82
CA ALA A 2 37.05 -28.26 5.71
C ALA A 2 36.70 -26.92 6.37
N PHE A 3 35.53 -26.36 6.07
CA PHE A 3 35.03 -25.19 6.79
C PHE A 3 34.83 -25.60 8.24
N SER A 4 35.55 -24.94 9.16
CA SER A 4 35.48 -25.24 10.58
C SER A 4 34.07 -24.95 11.10
N PHE A 5 33.50 -25.94 11.79
CA PHE A 5 32.18 -25.95 12.44
C PHE A 5 31.71 -24.59 13.03
N PRO A 6 32.55 -23.76 13.70
CA PRO A 6 32.14 -22.44 14.19
C PRO A 6 31.71 -21.43 13.11
N PHE A 7 32.26 -21.46 11.89
CA PHE A 7 31.86 -20.54 10.82
C PHE A 7 30.47 -20.87 10.25
N ILE A 8 30.08 -22.14 10.29
CA ILE A 8 28.75 -22.59 9.87
C ILE A 8 27.69 -22.12 10.87
N ILE A 9 28.00 -22.20 12.18
CA ILE A 9 27.11 -21.72 13.24
C ILE A 9 26.97 -20.19 13.18
N LEU A 10 28.07 -19.45 12.96
CA LEU A 10 28.04 -18.00 12.82
C LEU A 10 27.24 -17.56 11.57
N GLY A 11 27.39 -18.28 10.45
CA GLY A 11 26.60 -18.05 9.24
C GLY A 11 25.10 -18.32 9.42
N LEU A 12 24.74 -19.39 10.14
CA LEU A 12 23.35 -19.69 10.51
C LEU A 12 22.77 -18.64 11.47
N PHE A 13 23.58 -18.11 12.40
CA PHE A 13 23.16 -17.05 13.32
C PHE A 13 22.96 -15.71 12.59
N LEU A 14 23.80 -15.40 11.59
CA LEU A 14 23.64 -14.24 10.71
C LEU A 14 22.41 -14.36 9.79
N LEU A 15 22.04 -15.57 9.36
CA LEU A 15 20.79 -15.83 8.63
C LEU A 15 19.55 -15.68 9.51
N LEU A 16 19.64 -15.96 10.81
CA LEU A 16 18.57 -15.71 11.79
C LEU A 16 18.42 -14.23 12.18
N LEU A 17 19.43 -13.41 11.91
CA LEU A 17 19.38 -11.94 12.05
C LEU A 17 18.79 -11.25 10.81
N VAL A 18 18.45 -12.00 9.76
CA VAL A 18 17.51 -11.53 8.75
C VAL A 18 16.21 -11.33 9.51
N HIS A 19 15.93 -10.09 9.89
CA HIS A 19 14.60 -9.71 10.36
C HIS A 19 13.65 -10.25 9.32
N PHE A 20 12.81 -11.21 9.71
CA PHE A 20 11.65 -11.55 8.91
C PHE A 20 10.91 -10.23 8.74
N THR A 21 11.02 -9.63 7.57
CA THR A 21 10.08 -8.59 7.15
C THR A 21 8.75 -9.32 7.14
N HIS A 22 7.96 -9.11 8.20
CA HIS A 22 6.76 -9.91 8.53
C HIS A 22 5.60 -9.56 7.60
N GLN A 23 5.86 -9.70 6.31
CA GLN A 23 4.94 -9.61 5.19
C GLN A 23 3.87 -10.71 5.22
N TRP A 24 4.25 -11.86 5.80
CA TRP A 24 3.45 -13.07 5.83
C TRP A 24 2.88 -13.31 7.21
N ASN A 25 1.56 -13.48 7.26
CA ASN A 25 0.81 -13.82 8.45
C ASN A 25 0.30 -15.26 8.31
N VAL A 26 0.15 -15.95 9.44
CA VAL A 26 -0.41 -17.32 9.46
C VAL A 26 -1.93 -17.25 9.35
N GLY A 27 -2.51 -18.19 8.60
CA GLY A 27 -3.94 -18.31 8.37
C GLY A 27 -4.41 -17.64 7.08
N ARG A 28 -5.73 -17.61 6.88
CA ARG A 28 -6.37 -16.89 5.77
C ARG A 28 -6.45 -15.39 6.06
N CYS A 29 -6.74 -14.62 5.02
CA CYS A 29 -7.03 -13.19 5.16
C CYS A 29 -8.12 -12.95 6.22
N PRO A 30 -7.86 -12.07 7.20
CA PRO A 30 -8.87 -11.69 8.17
C PRO A 30 -9.97 -10.89 7.47
N THR A 31 -11.21 -11.03 7.92
CA THR A 31 -12.29 -10.15 7.49
C THR A 31 -12.09 -8.77 8.09
N LYS A 32 -12.07 -7.73 7.24
CA LYS A 32 -12.05 -6.33 7.68
C LYS A 32 -13.30 -5.61 7.22
N HIS A 33 -13.77 -4.65 8.03
CA HIS A 33 -14.83 -3.74 7.61
C HIS A 33 -14.28 -2.71 6.62
N TYR A 34 -15.02 -2.49 5.54
CA TYR A 34 -14.73 -1.45 4.55
C TYR A 34 -15.90 -0.48 4.44
N VAL A 35 -15.65 0.68 3.83
CA VAL A 35 -16.66 1.73 3.70
C VAL A 35 -17.86 1.22 2.89
N LEU A 36 -19.02 1.17 3.53
CA LEU A 36 -20.30 0.95 2.88
C LEU A 36 -20.85 2.28 2.37
N SER A 37 -21.62 2.26 1.27
CA SER A 37 -22.13 3.50 0.65
C SER A 37 -21.04 4.45 0.16
N PHE A 38 -19.93 3.88 -0.33
CA PHE A 38 -18.84 4.59 -0.98
C PHE A 38 -19.34 5.52 -2.10
N ARG A 39 -18.62 6.62 -2.31
CA ARG A 39 -18.96 7.66 -3.28
C ARG A 39 -17.82 7.79 -4.30
N PRO A 40 -17.82 7.00 -5.39
CA PRO A 40 -16.73 7.00 -6.39
C PRO A 40 -16.36 8.39 -6.90
N HIS A 41 -17.36 9.23 -7.22
CA HIS A 41 -17.13 10.61 -7.69
C HIS A 41 -16.33 11.48 -6.71
N LYS A 42 -16.39 11.20 -5.40
CA LYS A 42 -15.60 11.93 -4.38
C LYS A 42 -14.19 11.36 -4.21
N TRP A 43 -13.94 10.15 -4.71
CA TRP A 43 -12.64 9.50 -4.65
C TRP A 43 -11.66 10.07 -5.68
N HIS A 44 -12.17 10.65 -6.77
CA HIS A 44 -11.36 11.18 -7.85
C HIS A 44 -10.31 12.21 -7.40
N GLY A 45 -9.31 12.42 -8.25
CA GLY A 45 -8.19 13.32 -8.05
C GLY A 45 -6.96 12.64 -7.48
N SER A 46 -6.02 13.47 -7.04
CA SER A 46 -4.72 13.06 -6.55
C SER A 46 -4.75 12.58 -5.09
N TRP A 47 -4.02 11.52 -4.83
CA TRP A 47 -3.80 10.90 -3.52
C TRP A 47 -2.31 10.57 -3.41
N TYR A 48 -1.62 11.24 -2.50
CA TYR A 48 -0.24 10.95 -2.16
C TYR A 48 -0.21 9.75 -1.22
N GLU A 49 0.66 8.79 -1.47
CA GLU A 49 0.93 7.75 -0.50
C GLU A 49 1.75 8.36 0.64
N TYR A 50 1.13 8.58 1.79
CA TYR A 50 1.80 9.17 2.95
C TYR A 50 2.59 8.12 3.73
N MET A 51 1.98 6.96 3.95
CA MET A 51 2.59 5.84 4.66
C MET A 51 2.12 4.51 4.08
N ARG A 52 2.90 3.45 4.28
CA ARG A 52 2.51 2.08 3.93
C ARG A 52 2.96 1.07 4.96
N LYS A 53 2.20 -0.01 5.11
CA LYS A 53 2.60 -1.21 5.83
C LYS A 53 2.86 -2.28 4.80
N GLU A 54 4.13 -2.63 4.66
CA GLU A 54 4.63 -3.47 3.58
C GLU A 54 4.36 -2.85 2.19
N ALA A 55 5.02 -3.35 1.16
CA ALA A 55 4.76 -2.91 -0.22
C ALA A 55 4.94 -4.08 -1.19
N PRO A 56 4.21 -4.10 -2.32
CA PRO A 56 4.56 -4.95 -3.44
C PRO A 56 6.04 -4.74 -3.82
N VAL A 57 6.70 -5.79 -4.31
CA VAL A 57 8.11 -5.72 -4.71
C VAL A 57 8.37 -4.59 -5.71
N TRP A 58 7.43 -4.35 -6.62
CA TRP A 58 7.53 -3.28 -7.62
C TRP A 58 7.35 -1.88 -7.03
N GLU A 59 6.91 -1.73 -5.80
CA GLU A 59 6.75 -0.45 -5.09
C GLU A 59 7.82 -0.26 -4.01
N SER A 60 8.55 -1.31 -3.63
CA SER A 60 9.55 -1.24 -2.57
C SER A 60 10.61 -0.17 -2.86
N TYR A 61 10.98 0.61 -1.84
CA TYR A 61 11.97 1.70 -1.92
C TYR A 61 11.62 2.88 -2.83
N SER A 62 10.38 2.93 -3.33
CA SER A 62 9.89 4.07 -4.09
C SER A 62 9.63 5.30 -3.20
N LYS A 63 9.63 6.48 -3.83
CA LYS A 63 9.30 7.77 -3.22
C LYS A 63 8.39 8.56 -4.17
N CYS A 64 7.80 9.64 -3.65
CA CYS A 64 6.94 10.53 -4.44
C CYS A 64 5.74 9.81 -5.09
N ASN A 65 5.22 8.80 -4.40
CA ASN A 65 4.16 7.96 -4.93
C ASN A 65 2.83 8.71 -4.93
N LEU A 66 2.23 8.81 -6.11
CA LEU A 66 1.01 9.55 -6.34
C LEU A 66 0.04 8.68 -7.13
N PHE A 67 -1.12 8.42 -6.54
CA PHE A 67 -2.27 7.83 -7.19
C PHE A 67 -3.15 8.96 -7.71
N ASN A 68 -3.51 8.92 -8.99
CA ASN A 68 -4.43 9.86 -9.61
C ASN A 68 -5.61 9.09 -10.16
N PHE A 69 -6.79 9.28 -9.59
CA PHE A 69 -8.01 8.60 -10.03
C PHE A 69 -8.86 9.57 -10.87
N GLY A 70 -9.00 9.31 -12.16
CA GLY A 70 -9.67 10.19 -13.12
C GLY A 70 -11.11 9.76 -13.44
N GLU A 71 -11.93 10.71 -13.92
CA GLU A 71 -13.35 10.48 -14.29
C GLU A 71 -13.57 9.54 -15.49
N GLN A 72 -12.56 9.34 -16.34
CA GLN A 72 -12.67 8.59 -17.61
C GLN A 72 -11.65 7.44 -17.74
N ASN A 73 -11.53 6.60 -16.72
CA ASN A 73 -10.75 5.34 -16.73
C ASN A 73 -9.21 5.48 -16.83
N SER A 74 -8.65 6.68 -16.70
CA SER A 74 -7.20 6.87 -16.62
C SER A 74 -6.72 6.98 -15.17
N ASN A 75 -6.96 5.95 -14.36
CA ASN A 75 -6.32 5.91 -13.05
C ASN A 75 -4.83 5.62 -13.25
N LEU A 76 -3.99 6.41 -12.61
CA LEU A 76 -2.55 6.37 -12.79
C LEU A 76 -1.86 6.34 -11.44
N LEU A 77 -0.97 5.38 -11.26
CA LEU A 77 0.03 5.39 -10.20
C LEU A 77 1.34 5.89 -10.77
N SER A 78 1.81 7.02 -10.27
CA SER A 78 3.15 7.55 -10.51
C SER A 78 4.05 7.21 -9.32
N ILE A 79 5.13 6.46 -9.54
CA ILE A 79 6.14 6.17 -8.52
C ILE A 79 7.53 6.60 -9.00
N SER A 80 8.40 7.00 -8.08
CA SER A 80 9.79 7.38 -8.41
C SER A 80 10.78 6.55 -7.62
N PHE A 81 11.84 6.06 -8.27
CA PHE A 81 12.91 5.34 -7.56
C PHE A 81 14.13 6.25 -7.39
N PRO A 82 14.62 6.46 -6.15
CA PRO A 82 15.77 7.32 -5.90
C PRO A 82 17.01 6.96 -6.72
N LEU A 83 17.23 5.66 -6.94
CA LEU A 83 18.41 5.14 -7.65
C LEU A 83 18.35 5.31 -9.16
N SER A 84 17.16 5.25 -9.77
CA SER A 84 17.02 5.36 -11.23
C SER A 84 16.86 6.80 -11.71
N LYS A 85 16.45 7.73 -10.81
CA LYS A 85 16.01 9.09 -11.16
C LYS A 85 14.87 9.12 -12.20
N THR A 86 14.23 7.99 -12.45
CA THR A 86 13.16 7.84 -13.42
C THR A 86 11.83 7.67 -12.71
N LYS A 87 10.81 8.36 -13.21
CA LYS A 87 9.42 8.20 -12.80
C LYS A 87 8.80 7.08 -13.62
N LEU A 88 8.18 6.12 -12.95
CA LEU A 88 7.38 5.08 -13.56
C LEU A 88 5.90 5.44 -13.42
N ASN A 89 5.20 5.46 -14.54
CA ASN A 89 3.76 5.66 -14.61
C ASN A 89 3.09 4.32 -14.92
N VAL A 90 2.18 3.90 -14.05
CA VAL A 90 1.50 2.60 -14.07
C VAL A 90 0.01 2.85 -14.16
N THR A 91 -0.65 2.34 -15.20
CA THR A 91 -2.11 2.44 -15.30
C THR A 91 -2.75 1.50 -14.29
N ILE A 92 -3.80 1.97 -13.61
CA ILE A 92 -4.60 1.17 -12.69
C ILE A 92 -5.98 0.98 -13.32
N GLU A 93 -6.40 -0.26 -13.55
CA GLU A 93 -7.81 -0.56 -13.84
C GLU A 93 -8.48 -0.97 -12.52
N THR A 94 -9.65 -0.40 -12.23
CA THR A 94 -10.38 -0.66 -11.00
C THR A 94 -11.75 -1.26 -11.32
N GLU A 95 -12.06 -2.41 -10.73
CA GLU A 95 -13.32 -3.12 -10.96
C GLU A 95 -13.97 -3.45 -9.60
N SER A 96 -15.27 -3.17 -9.45
CA SER A 96 -15.99 -3.49 -8.21
C SER A 96 -16.22 -4.99 -8.09
N ILE A 97 -15.79 -5.62 -6.98
CA ILE A 97 -15.90 -7.08 -6.82
C ILE A 97 -17.36 -7.53 -6.67
N SER A 98 -18.18 -6.75 -5.96
CA SER A 98 -19.62 -7.02 -5.83
C SER A 98 -20.45 -6.59 -7.05
N GLY A 99 -19.83 -5.94 -8.05
CA GLY A 99 -20.53 -5.22 -9.11
C GLY A 99 -21.23 -3.93 -8.68
N ASN A 100 -21.25 -3.61 -7.38
CA ASN A 100 -21.79 -2.36 -6.84
C ASN A 100 -20.66 -1.42 -6.42
N GLU A 101 -20.41 -0.38 -7.22
CA GLU A 101 -19.34 0.61 -6.96
C GLU A 101 -19.51 1.41 -5.66
N ARG A 102 -20.62 1.22 -4.93
CA ARG A 102 -20.80 1.80 -3.58
C ARG A 102 -20.27 0.90 -2.47
N ASP A 103 -19.80 -0.29 -2.80
CA ASP A 103 -19.04 -1.15 -1.89
C ASP A 103 -17.56 -0.86 -2.12
N ALA A 104 -16.86 -0.37 -1.10
CA ALA A 104 -15.46 0.04 -1.25
C ALA A 104 -14.49 -1.15 -1.28
N HIS A 105 -14.84 -2.16 -2.06
CA HIS A 105 -14.15 -3.43 -2.24
C HIS A 105 -13.95 -3.67 -3.73
N TYR A 106 -12.72 -3.48 -4.17
CA TYR A 106 -12.35 -3.42 -5.57
C TYR A 106 -11.25 -4.40 -5.87
N ASN A 107 -11.15 -4.75 -7.15
CA ASN A 107 -10.00 -5.38 -7.72
C ASN A 107 -9.20 -4.32 -8.50
N TRP A 108 -7.93 -4.14 -8.16
CA TRP A 108 -7.02 -3.18 -8.81
C TRP A 108 -6.01 -3.94 -9.68
N LYS A 109 -5.99 -3.65 -10.98
CA LYS A 109 -5.03 -4.21 -11.95
C LYS A 109 -4.03 -3.14 -12.35
N PHE A 110 -2.80 -3.28 -11.86
CA PHE A 110 -1.65 -2.44 -12.18
C PHE A 110 -0.98 -2.96 -13.46
N LYS A 111 -1.06 -2.17 -14.54
CA LYS A 111 -0.52 -2.52 -15.86
C LYS A 111 0.89 -1.97 -16.03
N PHE A 112 1.89 -2.85 -15.96
CA PHE A 112 3.28 -2.55 -16.30
C PHE A 112 3.58 -2.94 -17.75
N PRO A 113 4.63 -2.39 -18.37
CA PRO A 113 4.98 -2.74 -19.75
C PRO A 113 5.24 -4.24 -19.99
N LEU A 114 5.71 -4.97 -18.98
CA LEU A 114 6.14 -6.37 -19.09
C LEU A 114 5.26 -7.36 -18.31
N PHE A 115 4.40 -6.89 -17.41
CA PHE A 115 3.55 -7.74 -16.58
C PHE A 115 2.34 -6.97 -16.05
N THR A 116 1.35 -7.69 -15.53
CA THR A 116 0.24 -7.10 -14.78
C THR A 116 0.26 -7.63 -13.36
N SER A 117 0.11 -6.76 -12.38
CA SER A 117 -0.10 -7.13 -10.98
C SER A 117 -1.55 -6.83 -10.63
N GLU A 118 -2.26 -7.79 -10.06
CA GLU A 118 -3.66 -7.65 -9.66
C GLU A 118 -3.77 -7.82 -8.15
N ARG A 119 -4.63 -7.02 -7.50
CA ARG A 119 -4.83 -7.06 -6.04
C ARG A 119 -6.28 -6.79 -5.68
N GLU A 120 -6.78 -7.56 -4.72
CA GLU A 120 -8.02 -7.28 -4.01
C GLU A 120 -7.79 -6.17 -2.98
N VAL A 121 -8.54 -5.08 -3.07
CA VAL A 121 -8.33 -3.82 -2.35
C VAL A 121 -9.60 -3.39 -1.64
N TYR A 122 -9.43 -3.03 -0.37
CA TYR A 122 -10.47 -2.58 0.54
C TYR A 122 -10.17 -1.16 0.99
N ILE A 123 -11.09 -0.22 0.78
CA ILE A 123 -11.00 1.10 1.39
C ILE A 123 -11.65 1.01 2.77
N LEU A 124 -10.82 0.83 3.79
CA LEU A 124 -11.26 0.61 5.18
C LEU A 124 -11.89 1.87 5.79
N SER A 125 -11.32 3.03 5.48
CA SER A 125 -11.80 4.33 5.98
C SER A 125 -11.39 5.43 5.01
N THR A 126 -12.26 6.41 4.77
CA THR A 126 -11.89 7.65 4.09
C THR A 126 -12.90 8.74 4.41
N ASN A 127 -12.41 9.97 4.46
CA ASN A 127 -13.27 11.15 4.47
C ASN A 127 -13.32 11.84 3.09
N TYR A 128 -12.70 11.26 2.06
CA TYR A 128 -12.56 11.75 0.68
C TYR A 128 -11.71 13.01 0.50
N TYR A 129 -11.62 13.87 1.51
CA TYR A 129 -11.05 15.21 1.42
C TYR A 129 -9.64 15.33 1.97
N ASP A 130 -9.21 14.42 2.84
CA ASP A 130 -7.91 14.54 3.52
C ASP A 130 -7.14 13.24 3.56
N TYR A 131 -7.81 12.11 3.86
CA TYR A 131 -7.15 10.82 3.99
C TYR A 131 -8.01 9.63 3.55
N ALA A 132 -7.32 8.52 3.27
CA ALA A 132 -7.91 7.20 3.12
C ALA A 132 -6.96 6.13 3.68
N LEU A 133 -7.52 5.14 4.35
CA LEU A 133 -6.84 3.90 4.72
C LEU A 133 -7.28 2.81 3.75
N VAL A 134 -6.32 2.30 2.99
CA VAL A 134 -6.51 1.27 1.98
C VAL A 134 -5.76 0.02 2.43
N TRP A 135 -6.37 -1.15 2.29
CA TRP A 135 -5.81 -2.43 2.69
C TRP A 135 -5.99 -3.47 1.60
N SER A 136 -5.06 -4.39 1.49
CA SER A 136 -5.12 -5.52 0.56
C SER A 136 -4.66 -6.78 1.26
N CYS A 137 -5.25 -7.92 0.90
CA CYS A 137 -4.82 -9.21 1.40
C CYS A 137 -4.99 -10.32 0.38
N GLU A 138 -3.97 -11.16 0.24
CA GLU A 138 -3.98 -12.35 -0.60
C GLU A 138 -3.70 -13.58 0.27
N SER A 139 -4.55 -14.60 0.17
CA SER A 139 -4.37 -15.87 0.89
C SER A 139 -3.59 -16.86 0.03
N TYR A 140 -2.52 -17.42 0.60
CA TYR A 140 -1.69 -18.44 -0.02
C TYR A 140 -1.60 -19.66 0.91
N PHE A 141 -2.39 -20.69 0.60
CA PHE A 141 -2.41 -21.94 1.36
C PHE A 141 -2.67 -21.71 2.87
N PHE A 142 -1.64 -21.76 3.73
CA PHE A 142 -1.72 -21.53 5.17
C PHE A 142 -1.25 -20.15 5.62
N PHE A 143 -0.89 -19.28 4.70
CA PHE A 143 -0.43 -17.93 5.00
C PHE A 143 -1.27 -16.90 4.24
N ASN A 144 -1.16 -15.65 4.66
CA ASN A 144 -1.69 -14.53 3.92
C ASN A 144 -0.66 -13.39 3.89
N TYR A 145 -0.70 -12.65 2.79
CA TYR A 145 0.14 -11.49 2.56
C TYR A 145 -0.74 -10.25 2.63
N GLN A 146 -0.40 -9.34 3.54
CA GLN A 146 -1.19 -8.13 3.78
C GLN A 146 -0.38 -6.88 3.47
N LEU A 147 -1.04 -5.91 2.85
CA LEU A 147 -0.47 -4.61 2.53
C LEU A 147 -1.44 -3.51 2.98
N SER A 148 -0.92 -2.34 3.28
CA SER A 148 -1.77 -1.17 3.53
C SER A 148 -1.13 0.11 3.03
N TRP A 149 -1.96 1.01 2.54
CA TRP A 149 -1.58 2.36 2.17
C TRP A 149 -2.42 3.36 2.96
N ILE A 150 -1.76 4.35 3.55
CA ILE A 150 -2.40 5.57 4.03
C ILE A 150 -2.20 6.60 2.93
N LEU A 151 -3.29 6.93 2.26
CA LEU A 151 -3.32 7.93 1.21
C LEU A 151 -3.79 9.25 1.78
N THR A 152 -3.22 10.37 1.31
CA THR A 152 -3.59 11.72 1.74
C THR A 152 -3.74 12.66 0.55
N ARG A 153 -4.56 13.71 0.69
CA ARG A 153 -4.69 14.74 -0.35
C ARG A 153 -3.51 15.71 -0.39
N GLU A 154 -2.78 15.84 0.71
CA GLU A 154 -1.54 16.63 0.83
C GLU A 154 -0.34 15.68 0.90
N LYS A 155 0.84 16.06 0.36
CA LYS A 155 2.07 15.25 0.42
C LYS A 155 2.46 14.85 1.85
N VAL A 156 2.28 15.79 2.78
CA VAL A 156 2.51 15.59 4.22
C VAL A 156 1.32 16.24 4.96
N PRO A 157 0.42 15.48 5.59
CA PRO A 157 -0.70 16.05 6.34
C PRO A 157 -0.21 16.68 7.65
N GLU A 158 -0.33 18.00 7.78
CA GLU A 158 0.10 18.71 9.00
C GLU A 158 -1.04 18.92 10.00
N ARG A 159 -2.30 18.80 9.53
CA ARG A 159 -3.48 19.10 10.34
C ARG A 159 -3.66 18.05 11.45
N PRO A 160 -3.70 18.44 12.74
CA PRO A 160 -3.78 17.48 13.85
C PRO A 160 -5.02 16.57 13.82
N TRP A 161 -6.15 17.07 13.31
CA TRP A 161 -7.38 16.28 13.20
C TRP A 161 -7.30 15.21 12.10
N VAL A 162 -6.53 15.44 11.04
CA VAL A 162 -6.27 14.43 9.99
C VAL A 162 -5.43 13.31 10.59
N LEU A 163 -4.35 13.65 11.30
CA LEU A 163 -3.49 12.67 11.97
C LEU A 163 -4.26 11.84 13.01
N LYS A 164 -5.14 12.47 13.80
CA LYS A 164 -6.02 11.76 14.73
C LYS A 164 -7.02 10.85 14.02
N ALA A 165 -7.57 11.27 12.88
CA ALA A 165 -8.50 10.45 12.10
C ALA A 165 -7.82 9.23 11.45
N ILE A 166 -6.58 9.40 10.98
CA ILE A 166 -5.72 8.30 10.50
C ILE A 166 -5.47 7.31 11.64
N GLN A 167 -4.99 7.77 12.81
CA GLN A 167 -4.74 6.90 13.96
C GLN A 167 -5.99 6.13 14.38
N LYS A 168 -7.13 6.82 14.51
CA LYS A 168 -8.40 6.16 14.85
C LYS A 168 -8.81 5.11 13.82
N SER A 169 -8.54 5.36 12.52
CA SER A 169 -8.86 4.40 11.46
C SER A 169 -7.97 3.16 11.52
N LEU A 170 -6.70 3.33 11.88
CA LEU A 170 -5.77 2.22 12.13
C LEU A 170 -6.23 1.39 13.34
N ASP A 171 -6.58 2.03 14.45
CA ASP A 171 -7.06 1.35 15.66
C ASP A 171 -8.32 0.51 15.38
N LEU A 172 -9.29 1.09 14.67
CA LEU A 172 -10.53 0.38 14.27
C LEU A 172 -10.28 -0.76 13.30
N ALA A 173 -9.21 -0.69 12.52
CA ALA A 173 -8.80 -1.71 11.57
C ALA A 173 -7.87 -2.76 12.20
N ASP A 174 -7.54 -2.67 13.49
CA ASP A 174 -6.53 -3.52 14.15
C ASP A 174 -5.18 -3.49 13.40
N LEU A 175 -4.71 -2.27 13.10
CA LEU A 175 -3.43 -1.99 12.46
C LEU A 175 -2.62 -1.04 13.36
N ASP A 176 -1.36 -1.35 13.60
CA ASP A 176 -0.49 -0.52 14.43
C ASP A 176 0.30 0.47 13.54
N ALA A 177 0.23 1.76 13.85
CA ALA A 177 0.94 2.80 13.13
C ALA A 177 2.47 2.60 13.11
N LYS A 178 3.03 1.88 14.11
CA LYS A 178 4.47 1.58 14.15
C LYS A 178 4.92 0.63 13.03
N ASP A 179 4.00 -0.14 12.48
CA ASP A 179 4.26 -1.09 11.39
C ASP A 179 4.27 -0.40 10.02
N PHE A 180 3.96 0.90 9.98
CA PHE A 180 3.94 1.69 8.77
C PHE A 180 5.22 2.50 8.61
N GLU A 181 5.79 2.46 7.41
CA GLU A 181 6.86 3.36 6.99
C GLU A 181 6.29 4.60 6.30
N LYS A 182 6.95 5.74 6.47
CA LYS A 182 6.63 6.97 5.73
C LYS A 182 7.24 6.93 4.34
N VAL A 183 6.47 7.34 3.34
CA VAL A 183 6.98 7.54 1.98
C VAL A 183 7.49 8.97 1.86
N SER A 184 8.75 9.13 1.43
CA SER A 184 9.33 10.47 1.25
C SER A 184 8.68 11.17 0.04
N HIS A 185 8.29 12.43 0.26
CA HIS A 185 7.85 13.35 -0.79
C HIS A 185 8.82 14.52 -0.99
N ASP A 186 10.08 14.32 -0.59
CA ASP A 186 11.14 15.32 -0.74
C ASP A 186 11.76 15.26 -2.13
N ASN A 187 12.02 16.44 -2.71
CA ASN A 187 12.64 16.58 -4.03
C ASN A 187 11.91 15.74 -5.09
N CYS A 188 10.58 15.76 -5.06
CA CYS A 188 9.74 15.22 -6.12
C CYS A 188 9.75 16.23 -7.26
N ASN A 189 10.54 15.98 -8.30
CA ASN A 189 10.54 16.85 -9.46
C ASN A 189 9.13 16.86 -10.06
N GLU A 190 8.46 18.01 -9.97
CA GLU A 190 7.19 18.29 -10.61
C GLU A 190 7.47 18.62 -12.08
N GLN A 191 7.74 17.59 -12.88
CA GLN A 191 7.82 17.69 -14.34
C GLN A 191 6.90 16.65 -14.97
#